data_AF-A0A947SIF1-F1
#
_entry.id   AF-A0A947SIF1-F1
#
_cell.length_a   1.000
_cell.length_b   1.000
_cell.length_c   1.000
_cell.angle_alpha   90.00
_cell.angle_beta   90.00
_cell.angle_gamma   90.00
#
_symmetry.space_group_name_H-M   'P 1'
#
loop_
_entity.id
_entity.type
_entity.pdbx_description
1 polymer ?
#
loop_
_entity_poly.entity_id
_entity_poly.type
_entity_poly.pdbx_seq_one_letter_code
_entity_poly.pdbx_strand_id
1 'polypeptide(L)'
;MPSPTTERLHDMASGLELRPLEQVAHILVEGQIEAAKAVLTAIAAISDGARAMAQSLRSGGSLYYVGAGSSGLFAAADALELGGTFGIAPERVRIVMAGGMPVTSAMPGATEDDSAGLEAALSALASEDVVIAVASSGT
;
A
#
# COMPACT_ATOMS: atom_id res chain seq x y z
N MET A 1 -11.38 -19.01 -12.60
CA MET A 1 -11.60 -18.43 -11.26
C MET A 1 -12.54 -17.25 -11.42
N PRO A 2 -13.44 -16.95 -10.45
CA PRO A 2 -14.21 -15.71 -10.51
C PRO A 2 -13.24 -14.51 -10.52
N SER A 3 -13.61 -13.44 -11.21
CA SER A 3 -12.82 -12.22 -11.24
C SER A 3 -12.61 -11.69 -9.80
N PRO A 4 -11.41 -11.21 -9.43
CA PRO A 4 -11.20 -10.56 -8.14
C PRO A 4 -12.21 -9.44 -7.92
N THR A 5 -12.56 -9.16 -6.66
CA THR A 5 -13.49 -8.07 -6.36
C THR A 5 -13.00 -6.73 -6.88
N THR A 6 -11.68 -6.51 -6.91
CA THR A 6 -11.04 -5.30 -7.45
C THR A 6 -11.29 -5.08 -8.94
N GLU A 7 -11.57 -6.15 -9.69
CA GLU A 7 -11.78 -6.11 -11.14
C GLU A 7 -13.28 -6.06 -11.53
N ARG A 8 -14.18 -5.99 -10.53
CA ARG A 8 -15.62 -5.87 -10.78
C ARG A 8 -16.04 -4.41 -10.77
N LEU A 9 -16.92 -4.04 -11.70
CA LEU A 9 -17.58 -2.75 -11.66
C LEU A 9 -18.51 -2.69 -10.43
N HIS A 10 -18.50 -1.54 -9.77
CA HIS A 10 -19.47 -1.23 -8.72
C HIS A 10 -20.88 -1.14 -9.30
N ASP A 11 -21.91 -1.55 -8.56
CA ASP A 11 -23.31 -1.56 -9.05
C ASP A 11 -23.78 -0.17 -9.52
N MET A 12 -23.27 0.87 -8.87
CA MET A 12 -23.57 2.27 -9.20
C MET A 12 -22.68 2.87 -10.30
N ALA A 13 -21.74 2.12 -10.87
CA ALA A 13 -20.80 2.63 -11.87
C ALA A 13 -21.46 2.86 -13.25
N SER A 14 -22.55 2.16 -13.56
CA SER A 14 -23.24 2.33 -14.85
C SER A 14 -23.85 3.73 -14.98
N GLY A 15 -23.48 4.42 -16.06
CA GLY A 15 -23.95 5.77 -16.38
C GLY A 15 -23.48 6.84 -15.39
N LEU A 16 -22.41 6.60 -14.64
CA LEU A 16 -21.87 7.55 -13.65
C LEU A 16 -21.55 8.91 -14.30
N GLU A 17 -21.04 8.89 -15.53
CA GLU A 17 -20.69 10.04 -16.36
C GLU A 17 -21.90 10.88 -16.81
N LEU A 18 -23.11 10.32 -16.74
CA LEU A 18 -24.37 10.99 -17.13
C LEU A 18 -25.13 11.58 -15.93
N ARG A 19 -24.66 11.36 -14.70
CA ARG A 19 -25.34 11.78 -13.47
C ARG A 19 -24.99 13.24 -13.10
N PRO A 20 -25.86 13.93 -12.34
CA PRO A 20 -25.50 15.20 -11.71
C PRO A 20 -24.26 15.06 -10.82
N LEU A 21 -23.37 16.06 -10.86
CA LEU A 21 -22.09 16.03 -10.13
C LEU A 21 -22.24 15.79 -8.63
N GLU A 22 -23.28 16.36 -8.01
CA GLU A 22 -23.58 16.14 -6.59
C GLU A 22 -23.89 14.65 -6.30
N GLN A 23 -24.61 13.98 -7.19
CA GLN A 23 -24.90 12.57 -7.04
C GLN A 23 -23.64 11.71 -7.20
N VAL A 24 -22.77 12.05 -8.15
CA VAL A 24 -21.48 11.37 -8.32
C VAL A 24 -20.61 11.54 -7.06
N ALA A 25 -20.53 12.76 -6.53
CA ALA A 25 -19.79 13.03 -5.30
C ALA A 25 -20.35 12.22 -4.12
N HIS A 26 -21.67 12.10 -4.00
CA HIS A 26 -22.30 11.28 -2.98
C HIS A 26 -21.88 9.80 -3.08
N ILE A 27 -21.95 9.22 -4.27
CA ILE A 27 -21.54 7.82 -4.52
C ILE A 27 -20.07 7.60 -4.13
N LEU A 28 -19.18 8.54 -4.48
CA LEU A 28 -17.75 8.43 -4.14
C LEU A 28 -17.51 8.52 -2.63
N VAL A 29 -18.20 9.44 -1.94
CA VAL A 29 -18.10 9.57 -0.47
C VAL A 29 -18.63 8.35 0.25
N GLU A 30 -19.77 7.79 -0.19
CA GLU A 30 -20.30 6.53 0.35
C GLU A 30 -19.28 5.40 0.19
N GLY A 31 -18.64 5.27 -0.98
CA GLY A 31 -17.57 4.29 -1.21
C GLY A 31 -16.39 4.45 -0.24
N GLN A 32 -15.98 5.69 0.08
CA GLN A 32 -14.93 5.95 1.07
C GLN A 32 -15.36 5.54 2.49
N ILE A 33 -16.61 5.79 2.86
CA ILE A 33 -17.17 5.38 4.16
C ILE A 33 -17.16 3.85 4.28
N GLU A 34 -17.57 3.13 3.23
CA GLU A 34 -17.55 1.67 3.24
C GLU A 34 -16.13 1.11 3.29
N ALA A 35 -15.17 1.72 2.57
CA ALA A 35 -13.76 1.36 2.67
C ALA A 35 -13.23 1.54 4.11
N ALA A 36 -13.56 2.66 4.77
CA ALA A 36 -13.16 2.90 6.15
C ALA A 36 -13.77 1.89 7.13
N LYS A 37 -15.04 1.50 6.92
CA LYS A 37 -15.71 0.48 7.74
C LYS A 37 -15.09 -0.91 7.56
N ALA A 38 -14.60 -1.25 6.36
CA ALA A 38 -13.98 -2.55 6.10
C ALA A 38 -12.75 -2.82 6.99
N VAL A 39 -12.08 -1.77 7.46
CA VAL A 39 -10.94 -1.87 8.40
C VAL A 39 -11.36 -2.48 9.74
N LEU A 40 -12.62 -2.34 10.16
CA LEU A 40 -13.12 -2.88 11.44
C LEU A 40 -12.94 -4.40 11.54
N THR A 41 -13.06 -5.12 10.42
CA THR A 41 -12.87 -6.58 10.41
C THR A 41 -11.40 -6.99 10.42
N ALA A 42 -10.48 -6.05 10.19
CA ALA A 42 -9.04 -6.29 10.11
C ALA A 42 -8.27 -5.89 11.39
N ILE A 43 -8.95 -5.39 12.43
CA ILE A 43 -8.31 -4.84 13.65
C ILE A 43 -7.29 -5.82 14.27
N ALA A 44 -7.63 -7.11 14.35
CA ALA A 44 -6.72 -8.12 14.90
C ALA A 44 -5.44 -8.24 14.06
N ALA A 45 -5.57 -8.39 12.74
CA ALA A 45 -4.43 -8.50 11.83
C ALA A 45 -3.56 -7.23 11.82
N ILE A 46 -4.19 -6.05 11.87
CA ILE A 46 -3.49 -4.76 11.99
C ILE A 46 -2.69 -4.72 13.30
N SER A 47 -3.28 -5.18 14.41
CA SER A 47 -2.62 -5.20 15.72
C SER A 47 -1.42 -6.15 15.73
N ASP A 48 -1.52 -7.31 15.08
CA ASP A 48 -0.43 -8.26 14.95
C ASP A 48 0.69 -7.71 14.07
N GLY A 49 0.35 -7.08 12.94
CA GLY A 49 1.30 -6.40 12.07
C GLY A 49 2.05 -5.27 12.80
N ALA A 50 1.32 -4.41 13.51
CA ALA A 50 1.91 -3.34 14.31
C ALA A 50 2.84 -3.88 15.40
N ARG A 51 2.48 -5.01 16.04
CA ARG A 51 3.33 -5.67 17.05
C ARG A 51 4.63 -6.19 16.43
N ALA A 52 4.54 -6.83 15.26
CA ALA A 52 5.70 -7.33 14.53
C ALA A 52 6.65 -6.19 14.12
N MET A 53 6.11 -5.12 13.52
CA MET A 53 6.87 -3.92 13.14
C MET A 53 7.57 -3.31 14.35
N ALA A 54 6.84 -3.12 15.46
CA ALA A 54 7.41 -2.52 16.66
C ALA A 54 8.48 -3.43 17.30
N GLN A 55 8.32 -4.76 17.22
CA GLN A 55 9.33 -5.70 17.71
C GLN A 55 10.59 -5.66 16.85
N SER A 56 10.47 -5.70 15.53
CA SER A 56 11.59 -5.52 14.59
C SER A 56 12.37 -4.25 14.90
N LEU A 57 11.66 -3.13 15.05
CA LEU A 57 12.27 -1.84 15.39
C LEU A 57 12.94 -1.83 16.78
N ARG A 58 12.45 -2.56 17.77
CA ARG A 58 13.13 -2.67 19.07
C ARG A 58 14.34 -3.59 19.04
N SER A 59 14.31 -4.61 18.20
CA SER A 59 15.37 -5.62 18.08
C SER A 59 16.52 -5.22 17.16
N GLY A 60 16.48 -4.02 16.57
CA GLY A 60 17.52 -3.52 15.67
C GLY A 60 17.26 -3.78 14.18
N GLY A 61 16.16 -4.45 13.82
CA GLY A 61 15.76 -4.70 12.43
C GLY A 61 15.20 -3.47 11.71
N SER A 62 14.74 -3.67 10.50
CA SER A 62 14.25 -2.66 9.58
C SER A 62 12.86 -2.98 9.03
N LEU A 63 12.18 -1.95 8.55
CA LEU A 63 10.90 -2.05 7.87
C LEU A 63 11.09 -1.88 6.37
N TYR A 64 10.56 -2.82 5.58
CA TYR A 64 10.58 -2.80 4.12
C TYR A 64 9.16 -2.61 3.61
N TYR A 65 8.87 -1.44 3.04
CA TYR A 65 7.61 -1.14 2.38
C TYR A 65 7.72 -1.52 0.91
N VAL A 66 6.98 -2.53 0.49
CA VAL A 66 7.06 -3.11 -0.86
C VAL A 66 5.72 -2.94 -1.56
N GLY A 67 5.73 -2.45 -2.80
CA GLY A 67 4.51 -2.32 -3.58
C GLY A 67 4.74 -1.82 -5.01
N ALA A 68 3.66 -1.68 -5.75
CA ALA A 68 3.65 -1.13 -7.09
C ALA A 68 2.52 -0.10 -7.25
N GLY A 69 2.60 0.74 -8.28
CA GLY A 69 1.55 1.70 -8.60
C GLY A 69 1.17 2.60 -7.41
N SER A 70 -0.13 2.89 -7.29
CA SER A 70 -0.67 3.70 -6.18
C SER A 70 -0.39 3.09 -4.81
N SER A 71 -0.39 1.76 -4.68
CA SER A 71 -0.09 1.06 -3.42
C SER A 71 1.33 1.38 -2.94
N GLY A 72 2.30 1.35 -3.85
CA GLY A 72 3.69 1.74 -3.57
C GLY A 72 3.81 3.20 -3.13
N LEU A 73 3.05 4.11 -3.73
CA LEU A 73 3.03 5.52 -3.32
C LEU A 73 2.48 5.74 -1.91
N PHE A 74 1.37 5.08 -1.55
CA PHE A 74 0.81 5.19 -0.20
C PHE A 74 1.75 4.57 0.84
N ALA A 75 2.36 3.43 0.52
CA ALA A 75 3.37 2.80 1.35
C ALA A 75 4.59 3.72 1.57
N ALA A 76 5.05 4.38 0.50
CA ALA A 76 6.15 5.35 0.56
C ALA A 76 5.78 6.58 1.41
N ALA A 77 4.56 7.10 1.28
CA ALA A 77 4.10 8.24 2.07
C ALA A 77 4.12 7.95 3.58
N ASP A 78 3.64 6.77 4.01
CA ASP A 78 3.72 6.34 5.40
C ASP A 78 5.18 6.20 5.87
N ALA A 79 6.00 5.50 5.09
CA ALA A 79 7.41 5.25 5.40
C ALA A 79 8.23 6.54 5.59
N LEU A 80 8.01 7.55 4.76
CA LEU A 80 8.73 8.83 4.80
C LEU A 80 8.44 9.64 6.07
N GLU A 81 7.26 9.47 6.67
CA GLU A 81 6.87 10.18 7.89
C GLU A 81 7.49 9.58 9.16
N LEU A 82 7.93 8.32 9.13
CA LEU A 82 8.44 7.61 10.31
C LEU A 82 9.66 8.28 10.94
N GLY A 83 10.57 8.81 10.10
CA GLY A 83 11.77 9.47 10.58
C GLY A 83 11.49 10.84 11.20
N GLY A 84 10.75 11.69 10.48
CA GLY A 84 10.44 13.05 10.93
C GLY A 84 9.51 13.09 12.13
N THR A 85 8.52 12.19 12.18
CA THR A 85 7.46 12.21 13.21
C THR A 85 7.84 11.42 14.45
N PHE A 86 8.49 10.25 14.29
CA PHE A 86 8.75 9.33 15.40
C PHE A 86 10.23 9.12 15.71
N GLY A 87 11.14 9.78 14.98
CA GLY A 87 12.59 9.67 15.20
C GLY A 87 13.16 8.29 14.86
N ILE A 88 12.45 7.49 14.04
CA ILE A 88 12.97 6.22 13.55
C ILE A 88 14.09 6.53 12.54
N ALA A 89 15.27 5.97 12.76
CA ALA A 89 16.42 6.21 11.88
C ALA A 89 16.06 5.86 10.42
N PRO A 90 16.21 6.79 9.45
CA PRO A 90 15.83 6.56 8.05
C PRO A 90 16.46 5.33 7.43
N GLU A 91 17.65 4.94 7.85
CA GLU A 91 18.36 3.74 7.38
C GLU A 91 17.64 2.43 7.75
N ARG A 92 16.70 2.50 8.70
CA ARG A 92 15.87 1.38 9.15
C ARG A 92 14.52 1.30 8.44
N VAL A 93 14.26 2.19 7.48
CA VAL A 93 13.02 2.20 6.69
C VAL A 93 13.41 2.17 5.21
N ARG A 94 12.94 1.16 4.49
CA ARG A 94 13.27 0.93 3.08
C ARG A 94 12.01 0.92 2.25
N ILE A 95 12.01 1.71 1.17
CA ILE A 95 10.89 1.79 0.22
C ILE A 95 11.33 1.06 -1.05
N VAL A 96 10.56 0.04 -1.42
CA VAL A 96 10.79 -0.83 -2.58
C VAL A 96 9.56 -0.74 -3.47
N MET A 97 9.59 0.18 -4.43
CA MET A 97 8.51 0.35 -5.41
C MET A 97 8.89 -0.28 -6.74
N ALA A 98 8.04 -1.14 -7.29
CA ALA A 98 8.24 -1.72 -8.61
C ALA A 98 8.28 -0.62 -9.68
N GLY A 99 9.33 -0.60 -10.50
CA GLY A 99 9.60 0.50 -11.44
C GLY A 99 10.21 1.76 -10.82
N GLY A 100 10.47 1.76 -9.50
CA GLY A 100 11.04 2.87 -8.75
C GLY A 100 10.03 3.97 -8.40
N MET A 101 10.45 4.91 -7.56
CA MET A 101 9.63 6.09 -7.25
C MET A 101 9.52 7.00 -8.48
N PRO A 102 8.33 7.51 -8.81
CA PRO A 102 8.18 8.47 -9.90
C PRO A 102 8.97 9.75 -9.61
N VAL A 103 9.74 10.21 -10.59
CA VAL A 103 10.46 11.50 -10.55
C VAL A 103 9.76 12.59 -11.37
N THR A 104 8.68 12.24 -12.05
CA THR A 104 7.80 13.15 -12.80
C THR A 104 6.34 12.83 -12.48
N SER A 105 5.39 13.52 -13.12
CA SER A 105 3.95 13.21 -13.02
C SER A 105 3.54 11.92 -13.74
N ALA A 106 4.48 11.22 -14.40
CA ALA A 106 4.23 9.93 -15.02
C ALA A 106 4.53 8.79 -14.05
N MET A 107 3.52 7.98 -13.76
CA MET A 107 3.68 6.74 -12.99
C MET A 107 4.40 5.69 -13.84
N PRO A 108 5.36 4.94 -13.27
CA PRO A 108 5.86 3.72 -13.88
C PRO A 108 4.69 2.75 -14.06
N GLY A 109 4.34 2.45 -15.31
CA GLY A 109 3.32 1.47 -15.66
C GLY A 109 3.95 0.16 -16.12
N ALA A 110 3.15 -0.91 -16.17
CA ALA A 110 3.55 -2.25 -16.63
C ALA A 110 4.71 -2.91 -15.84
N THR A 111 5.04 -2.38 -14.66
CA THR A 111 6.06 -2.94 -13.76
C THR A 111 5.47 -3.75 -12.62
N GLU A 112 4.14 -3.84 -12.53
CA GLU A 112 3.44 -4.52 -11.42
C GLU A 112 3.73 -6.03 -11.41
N ASP A 113 3.91 -6.65 -12.57
CA ASP A 113 4.29 -8.05 -12.73
C ASP A 113 5.81 -8.28 -12.87
N ASP A 114 6.61 -7.20 -12.81
CA ASP A 114 8.06 -7.29 -12.97
C ASP A 114 8.76 -7.52 -11.63
N SER A 115 9.19 -8.77 -11.40
CA SER A 115 9.94 -9.16 -10.22
C SER A 115 11.47 -9.04 -10.37
N ALA A 116 11.99 -8.60 -11.53
CA ALA A 116 13.41 -8.69 -11.86
C ALA A 116 14.32 -7.86 -10.92
N GLY A 117 13.76 -6.89 -10.20
CA GLY A 117 14.48 -6.06 -9.21
C GLY A 117 14.29 -6.47 -7.75
N LEU A 118 13.37 -7.40 -7.45
CA LEU A 118 12.96 -7.67 -6.06
C LEU A 118 14.08 -8.33 -5.25
N GLU A 119 14.77 -9.31 -5.82
CA GLU A 119 15.86 -10.01 -5.14
C GLU A 119 16.99 -9.06 -4.76
N ALA A 120 17.40 -8.18 -5.67
CA ALA A 120 18.40 -7.17 -5.40
C ALA A 120 17.94 -6.17 -4.32
N ALA A 121 16.68 -5.73 -4.38
CA ALA A 121 16.11 -4.78 -3.41
C ALA A 121 15.99 -5.38 -2.00
N LEU A 122 15.77 -6.69 -1.90
CA LEU A 122 15.68 -7.43 -0.64
C LEU A 122 16.99 -8.13 -0.25
N SER A 123 18.09 -7.89 -0.96
CA SER A 123 19.37 -8.58 -0.72
C SER A 123 19.95 -8.37 0.69
N ALA A 124 19.61 -7.26 1.34
CA ALA A 124 20.00 -6.94 2.71
C ALA A 124 18.94 -7.33 3.76
N LEU A 125 17.85 -7.97 3.36
CA LEU A 125 16.78 -8.38 4.26
C LEU A 125 17.31 -9.45 5.24
N ALA A 126 17.12 -9.20 6.52
CA ALA A 126 17.51 -10.06 7.61
C ALA A 126 16.29 -10.68 8.33
N SER A 127 16.54 -11.64 9.21
CA SER A 127 15.49 -12.37 9.94
C SER A 127 14.68 -11.51 10.92
N GLU A 128 15.29 -10.42 11.38
CA GLU A 128 14.73 -9.45 12.31
C GLU A 128 13.91 -8.36 11.61
N ASP A 129 13.94 -8.31 10.28
CA ASP A 129 13.24 -7.30 9.49
C ASP A 129 11.77 -7.67 9.27
N VAL A 130 10.96 -6.67 8.95
CA VAL A 130 9.56 -6.85 8.59
C VAL A 130 9.31 -6.29 7.20
N VAL A 131 8.64 -7.08 6.37
CA VAL A 131 8.17 -6.67 5.04
C VAL A 131 6.68 -6.33 5.11
N ILE A 132 6.34 -5.12 4.71
CA ILE A 132 4.98 -4.63 4.52
C ILE A 132 4.72 -4.58 3.01
N ALA A 133 4.09 -5.62 2.48
CA ALA A 133 3.70 -5.69 1.07
C ALA A 133 2.29 -5.13 0.88
N VAL A 134 2.13 -4.14 -0.02
CA VAL A 134 0.85 -3.47 -0.26
C VAL A 134 0.41 -3.70 -1.70
N ALA A 135 -0.68 -4.44 -1.87
CA ALA A 135 -1.33 -4.71 -3.15
C ALA A 135 -2.85 -4.79 -2.96
N SER A 136 -3.61 -4.06 -3.79
CA SER A 136 -5.08 -4.09 -3.73
C SER A 136 -5.66 -5.42 -4.22
N SER A 137 -5.05 -6.02 -5.25
CA SER A 137 -5.42 -7.32 -5.82
C SER A 137 -5.24 -8.48 -4.83
N GLY A 138 -4.26 -8.35 -3.92
CA GLY A 138 -3.85 -9.40 -3.00
C GLY A 138 -3.14 -10.59 -3.65
N THR A 139 -2.68 -10.44 -4.90
CA THR A 139 -2.00 -11.47 -5.70
C THR A 139 -0.68 -10.96 -6.23
#